data_AF-A0A352TA76-F1
#
_entry.id   AF-A0A352TA76-F1
#
_cell.length_a   1.000
_cell.length_b   1.000
_cell.length_c   1.000
_cell.angle_alpha   90.00
_cell.angle_beta   90.00
_cell.angle_gamma   90.00
#
_symmetry.space_group_name_H-M   'P 1'
#
loop_
_entity.id
_entity.type
_entity.pdbx_description
1 polymer ?
#
loop_
_entity_poly.entity_id
_entity_poly.type
_entity_poly.pdbx_seq_one_letter_code
_entity_poly.pdbx_strand_id
1 'polypeptide(L)'
;MVSIANMVSTKQLSSFRLFLSIFAFVAFIVLSMLVFHFRKNLYNKIETTSLHMGETSILTDFIHRLRFCYSLDDLYEAISDVLEQKGDCSVLLIDTNRNYILYNSPSRLTSRPDVVERLGMNYPDGWAEGVHFMDDNMGITLDPSEARGFFLCFNHHHLYVFCRYTKLFDRVIYDSLLEEFTRFLTRAVTIANLSEISSLSQEWQQLADTQRSFLPLEMPKIDKLAVAAYFRPLVNVSGDYYSVLPIDDHKTLLMLGDVSGKGLAAALVMGLVMNTVKILENKEDLPAMIRAVDKAIKGMKLQDKYTVL
;
A
#
# COMPACT_ATOMS: atom_id res chain seq x y z
N MET A 1 -75.66 -28.36 -39.23
CA MET A 1 -74.29 -28.25 -39.80
C MET A 1 -73.78 -26.82 -40.01
N VAL A 2 -74.64 -25.79 -40.09
CA VAL A 2 -74.19 -24.39 -40.37
C VAL A 2 -73.64 -23.64 -39.14
N SER A 3 -74.01 -24.01 -37.91
CA SER A 3 -73.59 -23.29 -36.70
C SER A 3 -72.13 -23.53 -36.25
N ILE A 4 -71.51 -24.64 -36.67
CA ILE A 4 -70.13 -24.98 -36.27
C ILE A 4 -69.10 -24.30 -37.18
N ALA A 5 -69.43 -24.11 -38.46
CA ALA A 5 -68.55 -23.47 -39.45
C ALA A 5 -68.31 -21.97 -39.15
N ASN A 6 -69.33 -21.24 -38.71
CA ASN A 6 -69.21 -19.81 -38.37
C ASN A 6 -68.43 -19.56 -37.06
N MET A 7 -68.43 -20.52 -36.14
CA MET A 7 -67.68 -20.44 -34.88
C MET A 7 -66.18 -20.76 -35.07
N VAL A 8 -65.84 -21.57 -36.08
CA VAL A 8 -64.45 -21.87 -36.46
C VAL A 8 -63.81 -20.69 -37.21
N SER A 9 -64.55 -20.04 -38.12
CA SER A 9 -64.07 -18.88 -38.89
C SER A 9 -63.79 -17.65 -38.02
N THR A 10 -64.66 -17.36 -37.05
CA THR A 10 -64.50 -16.23 -36.10
C THR A 10 -63.35 -16.44 -35.12
N LYS A 11 -63.14 -17.67 -34.63
CA LYS A 11 -61.95 -18.02 -33.84
C LYS A 11 -60.66 -17.88 -34.65
N GLN A 12 -60.63 -18.32 -35.91
CA GLN A 12 -59.48 -18.17 -36.81
C GLN A 12 -59.09 -16.70 -37.05
N LEU A 13 -60.09 -15.82 -37.22
CA LEU A 13 -59.84 -14.39 -37.41
C LEU A 13 -59.29 -13.72 -36.14
N SER A 14 -59.78 -14.12 -34.97
CA SER A 14 -59.29 -13.62 -33.67
C SER A 14 -57.86 -14.09 -33.36
N SER A 15 -57.52 -15.35 -33.66
CA SER A 15 -56.17 -15.88 -33.49
C SER A 15 -55.15 -15.21 -34.42
N PHE A 16 -55.58 -14.86 -35.64
CA PHE A 16 -54.72 -14.13 -36.59
C PHE A 16 -54.44 -12.69 -36.14
N ARG A 17 -55.45 -11.98 -35.63
CA ARG A 17 -55.26 -10.64 -35.04
C ARG A 17 -54.37 -10.67 -33.81
N LEU A 18 -54.50 -11.69 -32.96
CA LEU A 18 -53.62 -11.89 -31.81
C LEU A 18 -52.16 -12.10 -32.25
N PHE A 19 -51.93 -12.96 -33.26
CA PHE A 19 -50.59 -13.19 -33.81
C PHE A 19 -49.97 -11.91 -34.39
N LEU A 20 -50.74 -11.11 -35.11
CA LEU A 20 -50.27 -9.83 -35.67
C LEU A 20 -49.90 -8.82 -34.57
N SER A 21 -50.68 -8.75 -33.48
CA SER A 21 -50.37 -7.88 -32.34
C SER A 21 -49.12 -8.33 -31.57
N ILE A 22 -48.92 -9.64 -31.41
CA ILE A 22 -47.70 -10.20 -30.79
C ILE A 22 -46.49 -9.90 -31.67
N PHE A 23 -46.60 -10.08 -32.98
CA PHE A 23 -45.52 -9.76 -33.92
C PHE A 23 -45.16 -8.27 -33.88
N ALA A 24 -46.15 -7.38 -33.89
CA ALA A 24 -45.94 -5.94 -33.77
C ALA A 24 -45.27 -5.56 -32.43
N PHE A 25 -45.66 -6.20 -31.33
CA PHE A 25 -45.07 -5.99 -30.01
C PHE A 25 -43.61 -6.46 -29.95
N VAL A 26 -43.30 -7.63 -30.50
CA VAL A 26 -41.93 -8.15 -30.60
C VAL A 26 -41.07 -7.24 -31.48
N ALA A 27 -41.59 -6.81 -32.64
CA ALA A 27 -40.89 -5.87 -33.51
C ALA A 27 -40.60 -4.53 -32.82
N PHE A 28 -41.54 -4.02 -32.02
CA PHE A 28 -41.35 -2.81 -31.21
C PHE A 28 -40.25 -2.98 -30.16
N ILE A 29 -40.22 -4.11 -29.45
CA ILE A 29 -39.16 -4.41 -28.47
C ILE A 29 -37.80 -4.48 -29.15
N VAL A 30 -37.69 -5.17 -30.29
CA VAL A 30 -36.43 -5.30 -31.03
C VAL A 30 -35.96 -3.93 -31.52
N LEU A 31 -36.86 -3.10 -32.04
CA LEU A 31 -36.54 -1.74 -32.48
C LEU A 31 -36.09 -0.87 -31.30
N SER A 32 -36.78 -0.95 -30.16
CA SER A 32 -36.40 -0.22 -28.93
C SER A 32 -35.03 -0.66 -28.42
N MET A 33 -34.71 -1.96 -28.45
CA MET A 33 -33.38 -2.46 -28.10
C MET A 33 -32.31 -1.98 -29.08
N LEU A 34 -32.59 -1.97 -30.38
CA LEU A 34 -31.68 -1.45 -31.40
C LEU A 34 -31.41 0.05 -31.21
N VAL A 35 -32.45 0.84 -30.97
CA VAL A 35 -32.32 2.28 -30.69
C VAL A 35 -31.54 2.51 -29.40
N PHE A 36 -31.81 1.73 -28.34
CA PHE A 36 -31.08 1.83 -27.08
C PHE A 36 -29.59 1.50 -27.28
N HIS A 37 -29.29 0.40 -27.98
CA HIS A 37 -27.91 -0.01 -28.26
C HIS A 37 -27.19 1.02 -29.13
N PHE A 38 -27.85 1.54 -30.17
CA PHE A 38 -27.29 2.56 -31.05
C PHE A 38 -27.04 3.88 -30.31
N ARG A 39 -27.98 4.33 -29.47
CA ARG A 39 -27.80 5.53 -28.62
C ARG A 39 -26.66 5.34 -27.64
N LYS A 40 -26.56 4.17 -26.98
CA LYS A 40 -25.46 3.85 -26.06
C LYS A 40 -24.11 3.85 -26.78
N ASN A 41 -24.01 3.24 -27.95
CA ASN A 41 -22.77 3.23 -28.73
C ASN A 41 -22.39 4.63 -29.22
N LEU A 42 -23.35 5.41 -29.69
CA LEU A 42 -23.11 6.78 -30.16
C LEU A 42 -22.67 7.68 -29.00
N TYR A 43 -23.31 7.56 -27.84
CA TYR A 43 -22.96 8.28 -26.62
C TYR A 43 -21.53 7.96 -26.18
N ASN A 44 -21.19 6.66 -26.06
CA ASN A 44 -19.85 6.23 -25.68
C ASN A 44 -18.78 6.69 -26.69
N LYS A 45 -19.10 6.75 -27.98
CA LYS A 45 -18.17 7.18 -29.03
C LYS A 45 -17.95 8.70 -29.01
N ILE A 46 -18.98 9.49 -28.67
CA ILE A 46 -18.86 10.93 -28.48
C ILE A 46 -18.08 11.23 -27.19
N GLU A 47 -18.39 10.54 -26.09
CA GLU A 47 -17.73 10.68 -24.80
C GLU A 47 -16.23 10.40 -24.91
N THR A 48 -15.85 9.25 -25.49
CA THR A 48 -14.44 8.92 -25.73
C THR A 48 -13.74 9.94 -26.64
N THR A 49 -14.42 10.46 -27.66
CA THR A 49 -13.84 11.47 -28.56
C THR A 49 -13.67 12.83 -27.87
N SER A 50 -14.63 13.23 -27.01
CA SER A 50 -14.60 14.49 -26.25
C SER A 50 -13.56 14.46 -25.13
N LEU A 51 -13.41 13.34 -24.42
CA LEU A 51 -12.40 13.17 -23.36
C LEU A 51 -10.96 13.19 -23.90
N HIS A 52 -10.76 12.87 -25.18
CA HIS A 52 -9.47 12.86 -25.86
C HIS A 52 -9.22 14.10 -26.75
N MET A 53 -10.14 15.05 -26.82
CA MET A 53 -9.99 16.28 -27.63
C MET A 53 -10.10 17.55 -26.76
N GLY A 54 -9.27 18.55 -27.04
CA GLY A 54 -9.28 19.83 -26.32
C GLY A 54 -8.58 19.79 -24.95
N GLU A 55 -8.94 20.70 -24.06
CA GLU A 55 -8.27 20.89 -22.77
C GLU A 55 -8.39 19.66 -21.84
N THR A 56 -9.51 18.93 -21.87
CA THR A 56 -9.75 17.73 -21.06
C THR A 56 -8.69 16.65 -21.26
N SER A 57 -8.03 16.62 -22.42
CA SER A 57 -6.94 15.67 -22.70
C SER A 57 -5.78 15.78 -21.71
N ILE A 58 -5.54 16.95 -21.12
CA ILE A 58 -4.47 17.17 -20.12
C ILE A 58 -4.76 16.35 -18.86
N LEU A 59 -6.00 16.38 -18.36
CA LEU A 59 -6.39 15.59 -17.20
C LEU A 59 -6.43 14.10 -17.53
N THR A 60 -6.86 13.74 -18.75
CA THR A 60 -6.80 12.35 -19.22
C THR A 60 -5.36 11.81 -19.25
N ASP A 61 -4.41 12.60 -19.76
CA ASP A 61 -2.97 12.28 -19.75
C ASP A 61 -2.42 12.16 -18.33
N PHE A 62 -2.83 13.07 -17.44
CA PHE A 62 -2.39 13.06 -16.05
C PHE A 62 -2.92 11.83 -15.30
N ILE A 63 -4.20 11.49 -15.47
CA ILE A 63 -4.80 10.26 -14.96
C ILE A 63 -4.02 9.05 -15.47
N HIS A 64 -3.72 9.01 -16.78
CA HIS A 64 -2.95 7.91 -17.35
C HIS A 64 -1.57 7.78 -16.71
N ARG A 65 -0.88 8.90 -16.41
CA ARG A 65 0.38 8.87 -15.66
C ARG A 65 0.21 8.39 -14.23
N LEU A 66 -0.78 8.89 -13.51
CA LEU A 66 -1.08 8.50 -12.12
C LEU A 66 -1.25 6.98 -11.97
N ARG A 67 -1.79 6.31 -13.00
CA ARG A 67 -1.95 4.84 -13.03
C ARG A 67 -0.65 4.07 -12.88
N PHE A 68 0.47 4.68 -13.28
CA PHE A 68 1.80 4.08 -13.25
C PHE A 68 2.74 4.72 -12.21
N CYS A 69 2.26 5.68 -11.42
CA CYS A 69 3.01 6.25 -10.32
C CYS A 69 2.97 5.28 -9.11
N TYR A 70 4.12 5.05 -8.49
CA TYR A 70 4.27 4.20 -7.30
C TYR A 70 4.91 4.93 -6.13
N SER A 71 5.52 6.10 -6.38
CA SER A 71 6.16 6.96 -5.39
C SER A 71 5.69 8.42 -5.53
N LEU A 72 5.97 9.24 -4.51
CA LEU A 72 5.73 10.68 -4.59
C LEU A 72 6.61 11.35 -5.65
N ASP A 73 7.81 10.84 -5.90
CA ASP A 73 8.69 11.36 -6.95
C ASP A 73 8.07 11.16 -8.34
N ASP A 74 7.49 9.97 -8.61
CA ASP A 74 6.75 9.73 -9.86
C ASP A 74 5.55 10.68 -10.01
N LEU A 75 4.87 11.00 -8.89
CA LEU A 75 3.78 11.97 -8.88
C LEU A 75 4.29 13.38 -9.20
N TYR A 76 5.41 13.79 -8.63
CA TYR A 76 6.00 15.11 -8.89
C TYR A 76 6.40 15.26 -10.35
N GLU A 77 7.00 14.23 -10.95
CA GLU A 77 7.30 14.21 -12.39
C GLU A 77 6.02 14.27 -13.23
N ALA A 78 4.99 13.51 -12.87
CA ALA A 78 3.70 13.55 -13.56
C ALA A 78 3.02 14.93 -13.48
N ILE A 79 3.08 15.59 -12.32
CA ILE A 79 2.57 16.95 -12.12
C ILE A 79 3.34 17.93 -13.00
N SER A 80 4.67 17.94 -12.88
CA SER A 80 5.56 18.85 -13.62
C SER A 80 5.34 18.72 -15.12
N ASP A 81 5.38 17.50 -15.66
CA ASP A 81 5.34 17.33 -17.10
C ASP A 81 3.94 17.47 -17.71
N VAL A 82 2.87 17.12 -16.98
CA VAL A 82 1.51 17.14 -17.54
C VAL A 82 0.76 18.39 -17.11
N LEU A 83 0.65 18.63 -15.81
CA LEU A 83 -0.14 19.76 -15.33
C LEU A 83 0.58 21.08 -15.58
N GLU A 84 1.89 21.16 -15.35
CA GLU A 84 2.64 22.41 -15.55
C GLU A 84 3.07 22.59 -17.01
N GLN A 85 3.87 21.66 -17.56
CA GLN A 85 4.47 21.87 -18.89
C GLN A 85 3.44 21.79 -20.03
N LYS A 86 2.55 20.78 -20.02
CA LYS A 86 1.50 20.67 -21.05
C LYS A 86 0.29 21.52 -20.74
N GLY A 87 -0.10 21.62 -19.47
CA GLY A 87 -1.31 22.29 -19.04
C GLY A 87 -1.15 23.75 -18.60
N ASP A 88 0.05 24.28 -18.40
CA ASP A 88 0.24 25.63 -17.84
C ASP A 88 -0.55 25.85 -16.53
N CYS A 89 -0.74 24.77 -15.74
CA CYS A 89 -1.36 24.83 -14.43
C CYS A 89 -0.30 25.18 -13.38
N SER A 90 -0.72 25.86 -12.32
CA SER A 90 0.09 25.94 -11.10
C SER A 90 -0.46 24.94 -10.09
N VAL A 91 0.42 24.19 -9.44
CA VAL A 91 0.05 23.07 -8.58
C VAL A 91 0.71 23.20 -7.21
N LEU A 92 -0.04 22.85 -6.18
CA LEU A 92 0.43 22.84 -4.80
C LEU A 92 -0.11 21.57 -4.14
N LEU A 93 0.79 20.72 -3.64
CA LEU A 93 0.42 19.52 -2.88
C LEU A 93 0.83 19.74 -1.42
N ILE A 94 -0.14 19.59 -0.51
CA ILE A 94 0.06 19.80 0.92
C ILE A 94 -0.38 18.55 1.69
N ASP A 95 0.45 18.13 2.65
CA ASP A 95 0.05 17.29 3.78
C ASP A 95 -0.50 18.21 4.87
N THR A 96 -1.82 18.19 5.05
CA THR A 96 -2.55 19.06 5.97
C THR A 96 -2.42 18.65 7.43
N ASN A 97 -2.11 17.37 7.71
CA ASN A 97 -1.90 16.87 9.07
C ASN A 97 -0.60 17.45 9.65
N ARG A 98 0.47 17.42 8.85
CA ARG A 98 1.78 17.96 9.24
C ARG A 98 1.98 19.42 8.85
N ASN A 99 1.04 19.98 8.08
CA ASN A 99 1.14 21.28 7.44
C ASN A 99 2.44 21.43 6.62
N TYR A 100 2.78 20.39 5.85
CA TYR A 100 3.96 20.34 5.00
C TYR A 100 3.60 20.48 3.53
N ILE A 101 4.33 21.34 2.83
CA ILE A 101 4.25 21.45 1.37
C ILE A 101 5.09 20.32 0.78
N LEU A 102 4.40 19.36 0.16
CA LEU A 102 5.01 18.22 -0.51
C LEU A 102 5.50 18.59 -1.91
N TYR A 103 4.72 19.41 -2.63
CA TYR A 103 5.06 19.89 -3.95
C TYR A 103 4.60 21.34 -4.13
N ASN A 104 5.43 22.16 -4.76
CA ASN A 104 5.10 23.54 -5.10
C ASN A 104 5.63 23.88 -6.48
N SER A 105 4.72 24.18 -7.42
CA SER A 105 5.13 24.70 -8.73
C SER A 105 5.96 25.97 -8.59
N PRO A 106 6.93 26.22 -9.49
CA PRO A 106 7.75 27.44 -9.48
C PRO A 106 6.98 28.71 -9.88
N SER A 107 5.64 28.66 -9.88
CA SER A 107 4.77 29.78 -10.23
C SER A 107 4.78 30.86 -9.15
N ARG A 108 4.58 32.12 -9.57
CA ARG A 108 4.43 33.25 -8.63
C ARG A 108 3.21 33.10 -7.71
N LEU A 109 2.18 32.36 -8.12
CA LEU A 109 0.95 32.20 -7.34
C LEU A 109 1.17 31.24 -6.16
N THR A 110 1.71 30.06 -6.41
CA THR A 110 1.90 29.03 -5.38
C THR A 110 3.10 29.32 -4.45
N SER A 111 4.04 30.15 -4.90
CA SER A 111 5.18 30.61 -4.08
C SER A 111 4.83 31.72 -3.08
N ARG A 112 3.60 32.26 -3.13
CA ARG A 112 3.17 33.36 -2.27
C ARG A 112 2.71 32.83 -0.89
N PRO A 113 3.28 33.32 0.23
CA PRO A 113 2.91 32.86 1.56
C PRO A 113 1.42 33.04 1.89
N ASP A 114 0.80 34.11 1.38
CA ASP A 114 -0.61 34.41 1.61
C ASP A 114 -1.57 33.38 0.99
N VAL A 115 -1.12 32.67 -0.04
CA VAL A 115 -1.92 31.62 -0.70
C VAL A 115 -2.03 30.40 0.19
N VAL A 116 -0.90 29.90 0.71
CA VAL A 116 -0.87 28.73 1.58
C VAL A 116 -1.68 29.00 2.86
N GLU A 117 -1.54 30.19 3.44
CA GLU A 117 -2.27 30.59 4.64
C GLU A 117 -3.79 30.63 4.41
N ARG A 118 -4.23 31.24 3.29
CA ARG A 118 -5.65 31.28 2.92
C ARG A 118 -6.23 29.91 2.66
N LEU A 119 -5.51 29.05 1.93
CA LEU A 119 -5.96 27.67 1.68
C LEU A 119 -6.07 26.89 2.99
N GLY A 120 -5.11 27.03 3.89
CA GLY A 120 -5.16 26.38 5.21
C GLY A 120 -6.32 26.87 6.08
N MET A 121 -6.69 28.16 5.99
CA MET A 121 -7.87 28.71 6.67
C MET A 121 -9.19 28.26 6.05
N ASN A 122 -9.26 28.21 4.72
CA ASN A 122 -10.49 27.86 4.01
C ASN A 122 -10.76 26.35 4.01
N TYR A 123 -9.70 25.54 3.97
CA TYR A 123 -9.74 24.09 3.81
C TYR A 123 -8.83 23.41 4.85
N PRO A 124 -9.26 23.38 6.12
CA PRO A 124 -8.49 22.74 7.20
C PRO A 124 -8.39 21.22 7.04
N ASP A 125 -7.56 20.61 7.88
CA ASP A 125 -7.46 19.14 7.99
C ASP A 125 -8.84 18.52 8.28
N GLY A 126 -9.13 17.39 7.63
CA GLY A 126 -10.45 16.73 7.72
C GLY A 126 -11.55 17.37 6.86
N TRP A 127 -11.19 18.22 5.89
CA TRP A 127 -12.13 18.65 4.85
C TRP A 127 -12.75 17.44 4.12
N ALA A 128 -13.96 17.62 3.60
CA ALA A 128 -14.68 16.53 2.96
C ALA A 128 -13.88 15.96 1.78
N GLU A 129 -13.69 14.64 1.75
CA GLU A 129 -13.01 13.99 0.64
C GLU A 129 -13.78 14.19 -0.66
N GLY A 130 -13.05 14.40 -1.76
CA GLY A 130 -13.66 14.65 -3.05
C GLY A 130 -12.91 15.65 -3.91
N VAL A 131 -13.54 16.00 -5.03
CA VAL A 131 -13.12 17.10 -5.89
C VAL A 131 -13.92 18.35 -5.52
N HIS A 132 -13.20 19.45 -5.33
CA HIS A 132 -13.77 20.75 -5.00
C HIS A 132 -13.24 21.81 -5.95
N PHE A 133 -14.05 22.83 -6.23
CA PHE A 133 -13.70 23.91 -7.13
C PHE A 133 -13.46 25.20 -6.37
N MET A 134 -12.51 26.01 -6.83
CA MET A 134 -12.16 27.27 -6.20
C MET A 134 -12.26 28.44 -7.17
N ASP A 135 -12.71 29.59 -6.66
CA ASP A 135 -12.77 30.86 -7.38
C ASP A 135 -11.44 31.64 -7.34
N ASP A 136 -11.43 32.87 -7.87
CA ASP A 136 -10.24 33.75 -7.87
C ASP A 136 -9.75 34.14 -6.46
N ASN A 137 -10.61 34.04 -5.44
CA ASN A 137 -10.28 34.32 -4.05
C ASN A 137 -9.92 33.05 -3.25
N MET A 138 -9.83 31.90 -3.93
CA MET A 138 -9.60 30.59 -3.32
C MET A 138 -10.73 30.16 -2.39
N GLY A 139 -11.93 30.73 -2.56
CA GLY A 139 -13.15 30.30 -1.91
C GLY A 139 -13.82 29.16 -2.68
N ILE A 140 -14.66 28.37 -2.00
CA ILE A 140 -15.37 27.26 -2.64
C ILE A 140 -16.41 27.81 -3.62
N THR A 141 -16.43 27.26 -4.83
CA THR A 141 -17.48 27.56 -5.81
C THR A 141 -18.22 26.30 -6.22
N LEU A 142 -19.53 26.41 -6.35
CA LEU A 142 -20.41 25.36 -6.90
C LEU A 142 -20.64 25.55 -8.40
N ASP A 143 -20.31 26.72 -8.94
CA ASP A 143 -20.47 27.04 -10.36
C ASP A 143 -19.13 26.85 -11.09
N PRO A 144 -19.02 25.86 -12.00
CA PRO A 144 -17.79 25.62 -12.74
C PRO A 144 -17.39 26.77 -13.66
N SER A 145 -18.31 27.68 -14.02
CA SER A 145 -17.97 28.83 -14.89
C SER A 145 -17.12 29.89 -14.16
N GLU A 146 -17.31 30.00 -12.84
CA GLU A 146 -16.54 30.85 -11.92
C GLU A 146 -15.25 30.17 -11.45
N ALA A 147 -15.10 28.86 -11.68
CA ALA A 147 -13.94 28.09 -11.24
C ALA A 147 -12.65 28.54 -11.95
N ARG A 148 -11.61 28.72 -11.13
CA ARG A 148 -10.25 29.14 -11.52
C ARG A 148 -9.19 28.14 -11.07
N GLY A 149 -9.63 27.10 -10.39
CA GLY A 149 -8.88 25.92 -10.05
C GLY A 149 -9.81 24.89 -9.44
N PHE A 150 -9.24 23.75 -9.13
CA PHE A 150 -9.88 22.70 -8.37
C PHE A 150 -8.85 22.10 -7.41
N PHE A 151 -9.33 21.36 -6.43
CA PHE A 151 -8.45 20.58 -5.58
C PHE A 151 -9.04 19.21 -5.27
N LEU A 152 -8.15 18.25 -5.11
CA LEU A 152 -8.48 16.89 -4.69
C LEU A 152 -8.16 16.79 -3.20
N CYS A 153 -9.12 16.32 -2.43
CA CYS A 153 -8.98 16.05 -1.01
C CYS A 153 -9.13 14.54 -0.78
N PHE A 154 -8.10 13.90 -0.25
CA PHE A 154 -8.15 12.50 0.19
C PHE A 154 -7.23 12.28 1.38
N ASN A 155 -7.77 11.73 2.48
CA ASN A 155 -7.13 11.73 3.79
C ASN A 155 -6.58 13.14 4.14
N HIS A 156 -5.29 13.24 4.43
CA HIS A 156 -4.61 14.49 4.77
C HIS A 156 -3.94 15.16 3.57
N HIS A 157 -4.12 14.65 2.35
CA HIS A 157 -3.45 15.16 1.16
C HIS A 157 -4.38 16.05 0.35
N HIS A 158 -3.99 17.32 0.19
CA HIS A 158 -4.70 18.28 -0.64
C HIS A 158 -3.84 18.61 -1.86
N LEU A 159 -4.30 18.22 -3.04
CA LEU A 159 -3.69 18.57 -4.32
C LEU A 159 -4.48 19.74 -4.94
N TYR A 160 -3.95 20.95 -4.84
CA TYR A 160 -4.52 22.14 -5.45
C TYR A 160 -3.97 22.32 -6.86
N VAL A 161 -4.86 22.50 -7.83
CA VAL A 161 -4.54 22.77 -9.24
C VAL A 161 -5.21 24.07 -9.65
N PHE A 162 -4.40 25.11 -9.84
CA PHE A 162 -4.81 26.41 -10.32
C PHE A 162 -4.74 26.43 -11.85
N CYS A 163 -5.89 26.61 -12.49
CA CYS A 163 -6.03 26.52 -13.93
C CYS A 163 -7.19 27.43 -14.40
N ARG A 164 -6.88 28.46 -15.21
CA ARG A 164 -7.89 29.45 -15.64
C ARG A 164 -8.97 28.89 -16.55
N TYR A 165 -8.68 27.77 -17.20
CA TYR A 165 -9.59 27.11 -18.12
C TYR A 165 -10.21 25.84 -17.50
N THR A 166 -10.21 25.72 -16.16
CA THR A 166 -10.90 24.65 -15.41
C THR A 166 -12.33 24.41 -15.91
N LYS A 167 -13.05 25.49 -16.24
CA LYS A 167 -14.41 25.46 -16.80
C LYS A 167 -14.57 24.73 -18.15
N LEU A 168 -13.46 24.48 -18.86
CA LEU A 168 -13.45 23.79 -20.15
C LEU A 168 -13.31 22.27 -20.00
N PHE A 169 -12.96 21.78 -18.81
CA PHE A 169 -12.86 20.35 -18.55
C PHE A 169 -14.25 19.72 -18.43
N ASP A 170 -14.40 18.51 -18.99
CA ASP A 170 -15.62 17.72 -18.83
C ASP A 170 -15.77 17.31 -17.36
N ARG A 171 -16.98 17.44 -16.79
CA ARG A 171 -17.22 17.11 -15.37
C ARG A 171 -16.93 15.65 -15.04
N VAL A 172 -17.12 14.74 -16.00
CA VAL A 172 -16.92 13.30 -15.80
C VAL A 172 -15.45 12.96 -15.52
N ILE A 173 -14.49 13.78 -15.98
CA ILE A 173 -13.06 13.49 -15.82
C ILE A 173 -12.61 13.59 -14.36
N TYR A 174 -13.28 14.44 -13.56
CA TYR A 174 -12.90 14.68 -12.17
C TYR A 174 -13.13 13.46 -11.28
N ASP A 175 -14.20 12.70 -11.51
CA ASP A 175 -14.46 11.46 -10.78
C ASP A 175 -13.36 10.45 -11.07
N SER A 176 -12.96 10.31 -12.34
CA SER A 176 -11.86 9.44 -12.75
C SER A 176 -10.52 9.90 -12.17
N LEU A 177 -10.29 11.21 -12.10
CA LEU A 177 -9.10 11.80 -11.51
C LEU A 177 -9.01 11.53 -10.01
N LEU A 178 -10.10 11.77 -9.29
CA LEU A 178 -10.17 11.52 -7.85
C LEU A 178 -9.95 10.04 -7.55
N GLU A 179 -10.61 9.15 -8.30
CA GLU A 179 -10.48 7.72 -8.11
C GLU A 179 -9.02 7.28 -8.31
N GLU A 180 -8.37 7.73 -9.37
CA GLU A 180 -6.98 7.33 -9.64
C GLU A 180 -5.97 7.98 -8.69
N PHE A 181 -6.20 9.23 -8.28
CA PHE A 181 -5.39 9.89 -7.24
C PHE A 181 -5.47 9.16 -5.90
N THR A 182 -6.69 8.76 -5.51
CA THR A 182 -6.95 7.96 -4.30
C THR A 182 -6.25 6.60 -4.36
N ARG A 183 -6.34 5.91 -5.51
CA ARG A 183 -5.62 4.65 -5.74
C ARG A 183 -4.12 4.83 -5.67
N PHE A 184 -3.57 5.89 -6.28
CA PHE A 184 -2.16 6.22 -6.20
C PHE A 184 -1.69 6.38 -4.75
N LEU A 185 -2.35 7.24 -3.96
CA LEU A 185 -1.96 7.47 -2.56
C LEU A 185 -2.00 6.18 -1.73
N THR A 186 -3.04 5.37 -1.93
CA THR A 186 -3.17 4.07 -1.25
C THR A 186 -2.03 3.12 -1.65
N ARG A 187 -1.67 3.06 -2.94
CA ARG A 187 -0.54 2.24 -3.42
C ARG A 187 0.79 2.70 -2.84
N ALA A 188 1.06 4.00 -2.86
CA ALA A 188 2.32 4.58 -2.37
C ALA A 188 2.54 4.23 -0.89
N VAL A 189 1.50 4.39 -0.06
CA VAL A 189 1.53 4.02 1.37
C VAL A 189 1.74 2.51 1.55
N THR A 190 1.04 1.69 0.77
CA THR A 190 1.15 0.22 0.86
C THR A 190 2.55 -0.26 0.51
N ILE A 191 3.15 0.27 -0.56
CA ILE A 191 4.51 -0.09 -0.99
C ILE A 191 5.54 0.32 0.05
N ALA A 192 5.42 1.53 0.62
CA ALA A 192 6.30 1.99 1.69
C ALA A 192 6.26 1.05 2.90
N ASN A 193 5.07 0.67 3.36
CA ASN A 193 4.89 -0.26 4.48
C ASN A 193 5.46 -1.65 4.18
N LEU A 194 5.25 -2.17 2.96
CA LEU A 194 5.80 -3.46 2.56
C LEU A 194 7.33 -3.46 2.50
N SER A 195 7.92 -2.37 2.01
CA SER A 195 9.37 -2.20 1.97
C SER A 195 9.97 -2.22 3.38
N GLU A 196 9.33 -1.52 4.33
CA GLU A 196 9.73 -1.49 5.73
C GLU A 196 9.60 -2.87 6.41
N ILE A 197 8.48 -3.57 6.20
CA ILE A 197 8.30 -4.92 6.73
C ILE A 197 9.35 -5.87 6.15
N SER A 198 9.65 -5.77 4.85
CA SER A 198 10.64 -6.60 4.18
C SER A 198 12.05 -6.34 4.71
N SER A 199 12.46 -5.09 4.90
CA SER A 199 13.78 -4.76 5.43
C SER A 199 13.95 -5.28 6.87
N LEU A 200 12.97 -5.05 7.73
CA LEU A 200 12.95 -5.59 9.09
C LEU A 200 13.01 -7.13 9.09
N SER A 201 12.26 -7.78 8.21
CA SER A 201 12.30 -9.24 8.09
C SER A 201 13.68 -9.75 7.67
N GLN A 202 14.38 -9.05 6.78
CA GLN A 202 15.74 -9.40 6.38
C GLN A 202 16.74 -9.24 7.54
N GLU A 203 16.66 -8.14 8.29
CA GLU A 203 17.50 -7.93 9.48
C GLU A 203 17.30 -9.05 10.51
N TRP A 204 16.04 -9.41 10.79
CA TRP A 204 15.73 -10.51 11.70
C TRP A 204 16.25 -11.85 11.21
N GLN A 205 16.21 -12.13 9.90
CA GLN A 205 16.74 -13.35 9.33
C GLN A 205 18.27 -13.43 9.49
N GLN A 206 18.98 -12.33 9.24
CA GLN A 206 20.44 -12.25 9.46
C GLN A 206 20.82 -12.49 10.92
N LEU A 207 20.05 -11.94 11.86
CA LEU A 207 20.23 -12.16 13.29
C LEU A 207 20.00 -13.64 13.67
N ALA A 208 18.96 -14.26 13.11
CA ALA A 208 18.68 -15.68 13.32
C ALA A 208 19.80 -16.58 12.80
N ASP A 209 20.34 -16.28 11.61
CA ASP A 209 21.43 -17.05 11.03
C ASP A 209 22.75 -16.87 11.79
N THR A 210 23.02 -15.64 12.27
CA THR A 210 24.13 -15.36 13.18
C THR A 210 23.99 -16.16 14.48
N GLN A 211 22.79 -16.19 15.08
CA GLN A 211 22.55 -17.00 16.27
C GLN A 211 22.81 -18.49 16.03
N ARG A 212 22.27 -19.04 14.92
CA ARG A 212 22.45 -20.45 14.57
C ARG A 212 23.92 -20.82 14.42
N SER A 213 24.78 -19.90 13.98
CA SER A 213 26.22 -20.14 13.88
C SER A 213 26.91 -20.41 15.24
N PHE A 214 26.30 -19.98 16.36
CA PHE A 214 26.83 -20.29 17.68
C PHE A 214 26.53 -21.73 18.11
N LEU A 215 25.44 -22.33 17.60
CA LEU A 215 25.06 -23.71 17.87
C LEU A 215 25.94 -24.69 17.08
N PRO A 216 26.10 -25.94 17.56
CA PRO A 216 26.75 -27.00 16.78
C PRO A 216 26.03 -27.22 15.44
N LEU A 217 26.74 -27.00 14.32
CA LEU A 217 26.26 -27.30 12.97
C LEU A 217 26.18 -28.80 12.71
N GLU A 218 27.16 -29.53 13.22
CA GLU A 218 27.22 -30.99 13.21
C GLU A 218 27.50 -31.50 14.62
N MET A 219 26.90 -32.65 14.95
CA MET A 219 27.18 -33.30 16.22
C MET A 219 28.53 -34.02 16.17
N PRO A 220 29.40 -33.85 17.18
CA PRO A 220 30.66 -34.57 17.22
C PRO A 220 30.40 -36.08 17.33
N LYS A 221 31.23 -36.87 16.63
CA LYS A 221 31.24 -38.33 16.76
C LYS A 221 32.01 -38.70 18.02
N ILE A 222 31.33 -39.31 18.98
CA ILE A 222 31.90 -39.70 20.28
C ILE A 222 31.78 -41.21 20.41
N ASP A 223 32.87 -41.90 20.78
CA ASP A 223 32.83 -43.35 20.97
C ASP A 223 31.79 -43.72 22.02
N LYS A 224 30.94 -44.71 21.71
CA LYS A 224 29.85 -45.21 22.57
C LYS A 224 28.77 -44.19 22.97
N LEU A 225 28.74 -42.99 22.40
CA LEU A 225 27.71 -41.98 22.69
C LEU A 225 27.07 -41.43 21.40
N ALA A 226 25.76 -41.69 21.24
CA ALA A 226 24.97 -41.10 20.16
C ALA A 226 24.24 -39.85 20.66
N VAL A 227 24.44 -38.71 19.98
CA VAL A 227 23.82 -37.42 20.32
C VAL A 227 23.10 -36.85 19.11
N ALA A 228 21.90 -36.32 19.35
CA ALA A 228 21.12 -35.58 18.36
C ALA A 228 20.46 -34.38 19.04
N ALA A 229 20.22 -33.31 18.28
CA ALA A 229 19.47 -32.15 18.75
C ALA A 229 18.55 -31.62 17.66
N TYR A 230 17.48 -30.98 18.09
CA TYR A 230 16.56 -30.25 17.25
C TYR A 230 16.29 -28.89 17.88
N PHE A 231 16.49 -27.82 17.11
CA PHE A 231 16.35 -26.45 17.58
C PHE A 231 15.36 -25.69 16.71
N ARG A 232 14.29 -25.19 17.32
CA ARG A 232 13.25 -24.43 16.63
C ARG A 232 12.86 -23.21 17.45
N PRO A 233 13.33 -22.01 17.09
CA PRO A 233 12.87 -20.78 17.74
C PRO A 233 11.40 -20.50 17.42
N LEU A 234 10.69 -19.82 18.32
CA LEU A 234 9.29 -19.44 18.13
C LEU A 234 9.13 -18.28 17.14
N VAL A 235 9.97 -17.24 17.27
CA VAL A 235 10.01 -16.06 16.38
C VAL A 235 11.46 -15.65 16.16
N ASN A 236 12.02 -16.01 15.01
CA ASN A 236 13.37 -15.70 14.52
C ASN A 236 14.54 -16.22 15.41
N VAL A 237 14.61 -15.83 16.68
CA VAL A 237 15.69 -16.16 17.64
C VAL A 237 15.15 -16.72 18.97
N SER A 238 15.96 -17.49 19.70
CA SER A 238 15.62 -18.06 21.03
C SER A 238 16.66 -17.70 22.11
N GLY A 239 16.28 -17.78 23.40
CA GLY A 239 17.25 -17.79 24.50
C GLY A 239 17.88 -19.17 24.74
N ASP A 240 17.24 -20.22 24.24
CA ASP A 240 17.70 -21.60 24.44
C ASP A 240 18.99 -21.88 23.69
N TYR A 241 19.87 -22.69 24.28
CA TYR A 241 21.08 -23.15 23.63
C TYR A 241 21.50 -24.53 24.09
N TYR A 242 22.27 -25.18 23.23
CA TYR A 242 22.97 -26.41 23.54
C TYR A 242 24.37 -26.41 22.92
N SER A 243 25.27 -27.17 23.52
CA SER A 243 26.62 -27.42 23.01
C SER A 243 27.06 -28.84 23.36
N VAL A 244 27.85 -29.44 22.48
CA VAL A 244 28.51 -30.73 22.72
C VAL A 244 29.98 -30.54 22.38
N LEU A 245 30.84 -30.57 23.38
CA LEU A 245 32.28 -30.31 23.23
C LEU A 245 33.08 -31.49 23.78
N PRO A 246 33.80 -32.24 22.93
CA PRO A 246 34.78 -33.23 23.40
C PRO A 246 35.87 -32.53 24.21
N ILE A 247 36.18 -33.02 25.40
CA ILE A 247 37.30 -32.54 26.23
C ILE A 247 38.53 -33.41 25.94
N ASP A 248 38.37 -34.73 26.02
CA ASP A 248 39.36 -35.76 25.71
C ASP A 248 38.67 -37.01 25.14
N ASP A 249 39.41 -38.11 24.95
CA ASP A 249 38.89 -39.38 24.39
C ASP A 249 37.79 -40.05 25.24
N HIS A 250 37.59 -39.62 26.48
CA HIS A 250 36.69 -40.25 27.45
C HIS A 250 35.70 -39.26 28.11
N LYS A 251 35.91 -37.96 27.95
CA LYS A 251 35.08 -36.89 28.55
C LYS A 251 34.50 -35.99 27.47
N THR A 252 33.19 -35.74 27.59
CA THR A 252 32.46 -34.79 26.76
C THR A 252 31.71 -33.82 27.66
N LEU A 253 31.84 -32.52 27.38
CA LEU A 253 31.03 -31.48 27.98
C LEU A 253 29.72 -31.32 27.20
N LEU A 254 28.61 -31.52 27.90
CA LEU A 254 27.26 -31.22 27.41
C LEU A 254 26.78 -29.94 28.07
N MET A 255 26.35 -28.99 27.25
CA MET A 255 25.73 -27.75 27.72
C MET A 255 24.31 -27.69 27.22
N LEU A 256 23.39 -27.32 28.10
CA LEU A 256 22.02 -26.96 27.77
C LEU A 256 21.63 -25.80 28.69
N GLY A 257 20.99 -24.78 28.15
CA GLY A 257 20.51 -23.68 28.97
C GLY A 257 19.38 -22.91 28.31
N ASP A 258 18.61 -22.25 29.15
CA ASP A 258 17.57 -21.30 28.78
C ASP A 258 17.95 -19.95 29.39
N VAL A 259 18.01 -18.93 28.54
CA VAL A 259 18.26 -17.57 28.95
C VAL A 259 16.93 -16.89 29.23
N SER A 260 16.68 -16.57 30.50
CA SER A 260 15.45 -15.91 30.97
C SER A 260 15.11 -14.64 30.17
N GLY A 261 14.15 -14.74 29.28
CA GLY A 261 13.76 -13.64 28.41
C GLY A 261 13.34 -14.16 27.04
N LYS A 262 13.25 -13.26 26.06
CA LYS A 262 12.96 -13.64 24.67
C LYS A 262 13.58 -12.66 23.69
N GLY A 263 13.68 -13.07 22.43
CA GLY A 263 14.15 -12.23 21.35
C GLY A 263 15.67 -12.00 21.37
N LEU A 264 16.09 -10.91 20.73
CA LEU A 264 17.51 -10.63 20.46
C LEU A 264 18.38 -10.54 21.73
N ALA A 265 17.85 -9.95 22.80
CA ALA A 265 18.61 -9.81 24.04
C ALA A 265 19.00 -11.17 24.65
N ALA A 266 18.11 -12.16 24.58
CA ALA A 266 18.36 -13.51 25.08
C ALA A 266 19.34 -14.25 24.17
N ALA A 267 19.18 -14.08 22.85
CA ALA A 267 20.09 -14.61 21.84
C ALA A 267 21.54 -14.12 21.97
N LEU A 268 21.74 -12.84 22.32
CA LEU A 268 23.06 -12.26 22.55
C LEU A 268 23.75 -12.87 23.78
N VAL A 269 23.02 -13.02 24.89
CA VAL A 269 23.57 -13.69 26.09
C VAL A 269 23.88 -15.14 25.79
N MET A 270 23.00 -15.84 25.08
CA MET A 270 23.24 -17.19 24.60
C MET A 270 24.55 -17.29 23.80
N GLY A 271 24.77 -16.40 22.84
CA GLY A 271 26.02 -16.33 22.07
C GLY A 271 27.25 -16.04 22.95
N LEU A 272 27.12 -15.16 23.94
CA LEU A 272 28.17 -14.86 24.90
C LEU A 272 28.54 -16.10 25.73
N VAL A 273 27.56 -16.78 26.33
CA VAL A 273 27.79 -18.01 27.11
C VAL A 273 28.51 -19.06 26.27
N MET A 274 27.99 -19.31 25.06
CA MET A 274 28.56 -20.30 24.14
C MET A 274 30.00 -19.96 23.77
N ASN A 275 30.30 -18.70 23.45
CA ASN A 275 31.63 -18.28 23.06
C ASN A 275 32.60 -18.33 24.24
N THR A 276 32.20 -17.83 25.43
CA THR A 276 33.01 -17.89 26.65
C THR A 276 33.42 -19.31 26.98
N VAL A 277 32.50 -20.28 26.90
CA VAL A 277 32.85 -21.68 27.19
C VAL A 277 33.71 -22.32 26.11
N LYS A 278 33.49 -21.99 24.83
CA LYS A 278 34.34 -22.50 23.73
C LYS A 278 35.81 -22.09 23.89
N ILE A 279 36.08 -20.82 24.28
CA ILE A 279 37.43 -20.27 24.39
C ILE A 279 38.17 -20.66 25.68
N LEU A 280 37.48 -21.14 26.72
CA LEU A 280 38.12 -21.58 27.96
C LEU A 280 39.02 -22.79 27.69
N GLU A 281 40.27 -22.75 28.16
CA GLU A 281 41.21 -23.86 27.99
C GLU A 281 40.83 -25.07 28.84
N ASN A 282 40.68 -24.87 30.15
CA ASN A 282 40.27 -25.94 31.08
C ASN A 282 38.74 -26.03 31.16
N LYS A 283 38.17 -26.97 30.40
CA LYS A 283 36.73 -27.25 30.37
C LYS A 283 36.26 -28.22 31.46
N GLU A 284 37.17 -28.75 32.28
CA GLU A 284 36.83 -29.68 33.38
C GLU A 284 36.46 -28.94 34.67
N ASP A 285 36.96 -27.72 34.87
CA ASP A 285 36.65 -26.89 36.04
C ASP A 285 35.31 -26.16 35.85
N LEU A 286 34.21 -26.86 36.12
CA LEU A 286 32.85 -26.32 36.01
C LEU A 286 32.63 -25.07 36.89
N PRO A 287 33.08 -25.01 38.16
CA PRO A 287 32.99 -23.79 38.96
C PRO A 287 33.69 -22.59 38.33
N ALA A 288 34.91 -22.76 37.80
CA ALA A 288 35.62 -21.68 37.11
C ALA A 288 34.91 -21.27 35.81
N MET A 289 34.36 -22.23 35.07
CA MET A 289 33.57 -21.98 33.87
C MET A 289 32.34 -21.12 34.14
N ILE A 290 31.57 -21.45 35.19
CA ILE A 290 30.39 -20.67 35.59
C ILE A 290 30.80 -19.24 35.98
N ARG A 291 31.89 -19.08 36.75
CA ARG A 291 32.41 -17.75 37.13
C ARG A 291 32.89 -16.94 35.92
N ALA A 292 33.47 -17.59 34.92
CA ALA A 292 33.90 -16.93 33.69
C ALA A 292 32.70 -16.42 32.88
N VAL A 293 31.65 -17.24 32.76
CA VAL A 293 30.38 -16.85 32.11
C VAL A 293 29.72 -15.70 32.87
N ASP A 294 29.62 -15.79 34.20
CA ASP A 294 29.09 -14.74 35.06
C ASP A 294 29.83 -13.40 34.87
N LYS A 295 31.17 -13.45 34.89
CA LYS A 295 32.02 -12.26 34.64
C LYS A 295 31.80 -11.69 33.24
N ALA A 296 31.63 -12.53 32.22
CA ALA A 296 31.36 -12.10 30.86
C ALA A 296 30.02 -11.36 30.76
N ILE A 297 28.96 -11.93 31.35
CA ILE A 297 27.61 -11.33 31.36
C ILE A 297 27.63 -9.96 32.08
N LYS A 298 28.27 -9.89 33.26
CA LYS A 298 28.45 -8.63 34.01
C LYS A 298 29.24 -7.60 33.22
N GLY A 299 30.29 -8.02 32.49
CA GLY A 299 31.11 -7.16 31.66
C GLY A 299 30.35 -6.46 30.52
N MET A 300 29.31 -7.10 29.97
CA MET A 300 28.44 -6.52 28.94
C MET A 300 27.33 -5.61 29.49
N LYS A 301 27.26 -5.39 30.81
CA LYS A 301 26.19 -4.63 31.49
C LYS A 301 24.78 -5.17 31.23
N LEU A 302 24.64 -6.47 31.03
CA LEU A 302 23.34 -7.13 30.81
C LEU A 302 22.64 -7.54 32.13
N GLN A 303 23.18 -7.10 33.26
CA GLN A 303 22.74 -7.43 34.63
C GLN A 303 21.31 -6.98 34.99
N ASP A 304 20.77 -5.95 34.31
CA ASP A 304 19.36 -5.54 34.52
C ASP A 304 18.35 -6.51 33.91
N LYS A 305 18.81 -7.45 33.06
CA LYS A 305 17.95 -8.39 32.33
C LYS A 305 18.05 -9.83 32.84
N TYR A 306 19.11 -10.19 33.57
CA TYR A 306 19.37 -11.57 33.97
C TYR A 306 19.95 -11.61 35.39
N THR A 307 19.49 -12.58 36.19
CA THR A 307 20.12 -12.90 37.47
C THR A 307 21.48 -13.55 37.22
N VAL A 308 22.52 -12.95 37.78
CA VAL A 308 23.91 -13.42 37.71
C VAL A 308 24.38 -13.74 39.15
N LEU A 309 25.33 -14.67 39.31
CA LEU A 309 25.71 -15.27 40.60
C LEU A 309 26.59 -14.35 41.46
#